data_AF-A0A9D2R7L3-F1
#
_entry.id   AF-A0A9D2R7L3-F1
#
_cell.length_a   1.000
_cell.length_b   1.000
_cell.length_c   1.000
_cell.angle_alpha   90.00
_cell.angle_beta   90.00
_cell.angle_gamma   90.00
#
_symmetry.space_group_name_H-M   'P 1'
#
loop_
_entity.id
_entity.type
_entity.pdbx_description
1 polymer ?
#
loop_
_entity_poly.entity_id
_entity_poly.type
_entity_poly.pdbx_seq_one_letter_code
_entity_poly.pdbx_strand_id
1 'polypeptide(L)'
;MEGTQPHIIPSIYLANYLNDFEELMVKYGAREKKIEKGSYLTQYGVINNTAYYVRKGIIHLSLGHEQGRKSLNMFGPGTIMFFDSINQTFEPCLARICDILYLYLTKVYPASSRIPMSQTELASLAGASQAQMERSLKILKKEGILNTSGKQITILDQDKLLAHCTLGMRSNV
;
A
#
# COMPACT_ATOMS: atom_id res chain seq x y z
N MET A 1 -34.22 -6.97 23.79
CA MET A 1 -33.17 -6.58 22.83
C MET A 1 -31.89 -6.43 23.64
N GLU A 2 -31.11 -7.50 23.74
CA GLU A 2 -29.83 -7.46 24.44
C GLU A 2 -28.85 -6.62 23.61
N GLY A 3 -28.37 -5.53 24.20
CA GLY A 3 -27.35 -4.68 23.60
C GLY A 3 -26.04 -5.44 23.57
N THR A 4 -25.58 -5.77 22.37
CA THR A 4 -24.27 -6.37 22.12
C THR A 4 -23.21 -5.43 22.71
N GLN A 5 -22.49 -5.90 23.73
CA GLN A 5 -21.36 -5.16 24.28
C GLN A 5 -20.36 -4.85 23.16
N PRO A 6 -19.75 -3.66 23.14
CA PRO A 6 -18.76 -3.32 22.12
C PRO A 6 -17.60 -4.31 22.22
N HIS A 7 -17.39 -5.09 21.17
CA HIS A 7 -16.21 -5.93 21.03
C HIS A 7 -14.98 -5.00 20.98
N ILE A 8 -14.22 -4.96 22.08
CA ILE A 8 -12.89 -4.35 22.08
C ILE A 8 -11.98 -5.32 21.33
N ILE A 9 -11.96 -5.17 20.00
CA ILE A 9 -11.03 -5.88 19.13
C ILE A 9 -9.63 -5.30 19.42
N PRO A 10 -8.64 -6.11 19.84
CA PRO A 10 -7.27 -5.63 19.97
C PRO A 10 -6.85 -5.01 18.65
N SER A 11 -6.23 -3.82 18.67
CA SER A 11 -5.87 -3.06 17.44
C SER A 11 -5.00 -3.83 16.43
N ILE A 12 -4.45 -4.98 16.85
CA ILE A 12 -3.59 -5.87 16.07
C ILE A 12 -4.34 -7.08 15.45
N TYR A 13 -5.54 -7.44 15.93
CA TYR A 13 -6.27 -8.63 15.47
C TYR A 13 -7.54 -8.25 14.73
N LEU A 14 -7.59 -8.50 13.42
CA LEU A 14 -8.72 -8.19 12.58
C LEU A 14 -9.54 -9.45 12.34
N ALA A 15 -10.83 -9.45 12.70
CA ALA A 15 -11.72 -10.60 12.55
C ALA A 15 -13.19 -10.16 12.37
N ASN A 16 -13.99 -11.01 11.75
CA ASN A 16 -15.46 -10.94 11.67
C ASN A 16 -16.04 -9.72 10.94
N TYR A 17 -15.28 -9.05 10.06
CA TYR A 17 -15.77 -7.89 9.31
C TYR A 17 -16.64 -8.25 8.11
N LEU A 18 -16.44 -9.43 7.53
CA LEU A 18 -17.01 -9.85 6.25
C LEU A 18 -17.65 -11.24 6.32
N ASN A 19 -18.16 -11.63 7.49
CA ASN A 19 -18.80 -12.94 7.69
C ASN A 19 -20.02 -13.10 6.77
N ASP A 20 -20.86 -12.06 6.68
CA ASP A 20 -22.09 -12.07 5.88
C ASP A 20 -21.83 -12.20 4.37
N PHE A 21 -20.58 -12.03 3.93
CA PHE A 21 -20.17 -12.10 2.53
C PHE A 21 -19.41 -13.38 2.17
N GLU A 22 -19.27 -14.36 3.08
CA GLU A 22 -18.55 -15.61 2.81
C GLU A 22 -19.09 -16.34 1.57
N GLU A 23 -20.42 -16.42 1.44
CA GLU A 23 -21.08 -17.07 0.30
C GLU A 23 -20.77 -16.40 -1.03
N LEU A 24 -20.60 -15.06 -1.04
CA LEU A 24 -20.22 -14.34 -2.25
C LEU A 24 -18.80 -14.68 -2.69
N MET A 25 -17.87 -14.87 -1.76
CA MET A 25 -16.49 -15.24 -2.09
C MET A 25 -16.46 -16.58 -2.82
N VAL A 26 -17.22 -17.56 -2.35
CA VAL A 26 -17.37 -18.87 -3.00
C VAL A 26 -18.04 -18.72 -4.37
N LYS A 27 -19.13 -17.94 -4.44
CA LYS A 27 -19.90 -17.72 -5.67
C LYS A 27 -19.06 -17.09 -6.79
N TYR A 28 -18.20 -16.13 -6.48
CA TYR A 28 -17.37 -15.42 -7.46
C TYR A 28 -16.01 -16.11 -7.74
N GLY A 29 -15.85 -17.37 -7.31
CA GLY A 29 -14.75 -18.22 -7.76
C GLY A 29 -13.50 -18.23 -6.87
N ALA A 30 -13.63 -17.87 -5.59
CA ALA A 30 -12.55 -18.11 -4.64
C ALA A 30 -12.23 -19.61 -4.57
N ARG A 31 -10.94 -19.96 -4.62
CA ARG A 31 -10.46 -21.34 -4.49
C ARG A 31 -10.07 -21.61 -3.05
N GLU A 32 -10.55 -22.70 -2.49
CA GLU A 32 -10.14 -23.11 -1.15
C GLU A 32 -8.67 -23.53 -1.15
N LYS A 33 -7.89 -22.97 -0.22
CA LYS A 33 -6.48 -23.31 -0.01
C LYS A 33 -6.26 -23.62 1.47
N LYS A 34 -5.75 -24.82 1.75
CA LYS A 34 -5.30 -25.21 3.10
C LYS A 34 -3.82 -24.90 3.25
N ILE A 35 -3.47 -24.28 4.37
CA ILE A 35 -2.11 -23.83 4.66
C ILE A 35 -1.75 -24.36 6.04
N GLU A 36 -0.58 -24.99 6.14
CA GLU A 36 -0.10 -25.55 7.40
C GLU A 36 0.50 -24.47 8.30
N LYS A 37 0.39 -24.68 9.63
CA LYS A 37 0.96 -23.77 10.63
C LYS A 37 2.47 -23.62 10.40
N GLY A 38 2.94 -22.37 10.32
CA GLY A 38 4.34 -22.05 10.08
C GLY A 38 4.71 -21.86 8.60
N SER A 39 3.78 -22.14 7.68
CA SER A 39 3.99 -21.87 6.25
C SER A 39 4.00 -20.36 5.97
N TYR A 40 4.79 -19.95 4.98
CA TYR A 40 4.81 -18.58 4.48
C TYR A 40 3.92 -18.44 3.25
N LEU A 41 2.95 -17.53 3.31
CA LEU A 41 2.09 -17.19 2.17
C LEU A 41 2.78 -16.27 1.16
N THR A 42 3.68 -15.41 1.65
CA THR A 42 4.50 -14.51 0.85
C THR A 42 5.77 -14.15 1.63
N GLN A 43 6.73 -13.55 0.94
CA GLN A 43 7.92 -12.93 1.54
C GLN A 43 8.14 -11.54 0.93
N TYR A 44 8.92 -10.71 1.63
CA TYR A 44 9.29 -9.39 1.12
C TYR A 44 9.97 -9.50 -0.25
N GLY A 45 9.55 -8.66 -1.20
CA GLY A 45 10.05 -8.67 -2.59
C GLY A 45 9.30 -9.60 -3.55
N VAL A 46 8.35 -10.41 -3.06
CA VAL A 46 7.49 -11.24 -3.94
C VAL A 46 6.23 -10.47 -4.30
N ILE A 47 5.99 -10.28 -5.60
CA ILE A 47 4.72 -9.78 -6.12
C ILE A 47 3.67 -10.86 -5.93
N ASN A 48 2.61 -10.54 -5.18
CA ASN A 48 1.51 -11.45 -4.93
C ASN A 48 0.19 -10.68 -5.01
N ASN A 49 -0.45 -10.73 -6.19
CA ASN A 49 -1.73 -10.06 -6.43
C ASN A 49 -2.94 -10.90 -5.98
N THR A 50 -2.74 -11.88 -5.10
CA THR A 50 -3.84 -12.74 -4.62
C THR A 50 -4.43 -12.16 -3.34
N ALA A 51 -5.75 -11.97 -3.31
CA ALA A 51 -6.48 -11.69 -2.08
C ALA A 51 -6.85 -13.00 -1.36
N TYR A 52 -6.72 -13.04 -0.04
CA TYR A 52 -7.07 -14.20 0.76
C TYR A 52 -8.20 -13.86 1.73
N TYR A 53 -9.34 -14.55 1.58
CA TYR A 53 -10.39 -14.56 2.60
C TYR A 53 -10.05 -15.61 3.65
N VAL A 54 -9.98 -15.21 4.92
CA VAL A 54 -9.72 -16.14 6.02
C VAL A 54 -11.03 -16.79 6.43
N ARG A 55 -11.20 -18.07 6.08
CA ARG A 55 -12.34 -18.88 6.54
C ARG A 55 -12.11 -19.47 7.94
N LYS A 56 -10.90 -19.95 8.19
CA LYS A 56 -10.50 -20.55 9.47
C LYS A 56 -9.00 -20.38 9.70
N GLY A 57 -8.60 -20.11 10.94
CA GLY A 57 -7.21 -19.94 11.33
C GLY A 57 -6.80 -18.46 11.46
N ILE A 58 -5.50 -18.22 11.54
CA ILE A 58 -4.92 -16.88 11.69
C ILE A 58 -3.77 -16.72 10.69
N ILE A 59 -3.79 -15.62 9.94
CA ILE A 59 -2.63 -15.18 9.15
C ILE A 59 -1.90 -14.11 9.95
N HIS A 60 -0.61 -14.33 10.23
CA HIS A 60 0.24 -13.38 10.92
C HIS A 60 1.07 -12.59 9.92
N LEU A 61 0.84 -11.28 9.85
CA LEU A 61 1.68 -10.37 9.10
C LEU A 61 2.79 -9.83 10.00
N SER A 62 4.03 -10.07 9.60
CA SER A 62 5.22 -9.54 10.26
C SER A 62 6.22 -8.98 9.25
N LEU A 63 6.97 -7.99 9.68
CA LEU A 63 8.08 -7.40 8.93
C LEU A 63 9.41 -7.90 9.49
N GLY A 64 10.27 -8.42 8.62
CA GLY A 64 11.66 -8.73 8.97
C GLY A 64 12.53 -7.48 9.00
N HIS A 65 13.36 -7.36 10.03
CA HIS A 65 14.39 -6.32 10.20
C HIS A 65 15.68 -6.99 10.71
N GLU A 66 16.83 -6.32 10.60
CA GLU A 66 18.14 -6.85 11.04
C GLU A 66 18.16 -7.29 12.52
N GLN A 67 17.27 -6.72 13.34
CA GLN A 67 17.14 -7.00 14.78
C GLN A 67 16.07 -8.05 15.12
N GLY A 68 15.39 -8.64 14.13
CA GLY A 68 14.33 -9.64 14.33
C GLY A 68 13.07 -9.36 13.53
N ARG A 69 11.92 -9.90 13.99
CA ARG A 69 10.63 -9.73 13.30
C ARG A 69 9.70 -8.85 14.11
N LYS A 70 9.13 -7.82 13.48
CA LYS A 70 8.10 -6.95 14.08
C LYS A 70 6.72 -7.41 13.62
N SER A 71 5.84 -7.72 14.58
CA SER A 71 4.44 -8.03 14.31
C SER A 71 3.70 -6.77 13.87
N LEU A 72 2.89 -6.87 12.82
CA LEU A 72 2.07 -5.77 12.33
C LEU A 72 0.60 -5.99 12.62
N ASN A 73 0.02 -7.05 12.02
CA ASN A 73 -1.39 -7.39 12.17
C ASN A 73 -1.59 -8.91 12.11
N MET A 74 -2.70 -9.37 12.66
CA MET A 74 -3.17 -10.73 12.60
C MET A 74 -4.57 -10.73 11.98
N PHE A 75 -4.79 -11.54 10.96
CA PHE A 75 -6.06 -11.66 10.25
C PHE A 75 -6.71 -12.99 10.62
N GLY A 76 -7.86 -12.92 11.29
CA GLY A 76 -8.70 -14.05 11.67
C GLY A 76 -9.88 -14.25 10.72
N PRO A 77 -10.79 -15.19 11.05
CA PRO A 77 -11.96 -15.49 10.23
C PRO A 77 -12.77 -14.25 9.87
N GLY A 78 -13.36 -14.23 8.66
CA GLY A 78 -14.21 -13.10 8.25
C GLY A 78 -13.45 -11.86 7.79
N THR A 79 -12.20 -12.01 7.36
CA THR A 79 -11.37 -10.90 6.86
C THR A 79 -10.75 -11.23 5.53
N ILE A 80 -10.42 -10.18 4.77
CA ILE A 80 -9.65 -10.28 3.53
C ILE A 80 -8.27 -9.67 3.76
N MET A 81 -7.24 -10.42 3.40
CA MET A 81 -5.88 -9.92 3.32
C MET A 81 -5.54 -9.65 1.85
N PHE A 82 -5.21 -8.39 1.55
CA PHE A 82 -4.69 -7.96 0.25
C PHE A 82 -3.17 -7.79 0.35
N PHE A 83 -2.42 -8.64 -0.35
CA PHE A 83 -0.96 -8.60 -0.33
C PHE A 83 -0.39 -7.33 -0.98
N ASP A 84 -1.01 -6.82 -2.05
CA ASP A 84 -0.54 -5.64 -2.78
C ASP A 84 -0.54 -4.36 -1.92
N SER A 85 -1.59 -4.14 -1.12
CA SER A 85 -1.65 -2.99 -0.21
C SER A 85 -0.66 -3.06 0.96
N ILE A 86 -0.19 -4.26 1.30
CA ILE A 86 0.79 -4.46 2.37
C ILE A 86 2.20 -4.13 1.88
N ASN A 87 2.56 -4.53 0.65
CA ASN A 87 3.84 -4.17 0.04
C ASN A 87 3.99 -2.65 -0.13
N GLN A 88 2.92 -1.94 -0.50
CA GLN A 88 2.92 -0.46 -0.59
C GLN A 88 3.27 0.25 0.73
N THR A 89 3.04 -0.38 1.88
CA THR A 89 3.43 0.21 3.19
C THR A 89 4.94 0.18 3.41
N PHE A 90 5.67 -0.65 2.65
CA PHE A 90 7.12 -0.79 2.74
C PHE A 90 7.88 -0.20 1.55
N GLU A 91 7.16 0.31 0.56
CA GLU A 91 7.78 1.02 -0.56
C GLU A 91 8.47 2.29 -0.04
N PRO A 92 9.73 2.54 -0.43
CA PRO A 92 10.43 3.76 -0.05
C PRO A 92 9.57 4.98 -0.34
N CYS A 93 9.60 5.98 0.57
CA CYS A 93 8.84 7.22 0.39
C CYS A 93 9.05 7.83 -1.00
N LEU A 94 10.27 7.75 -1.53
CA LEU A 94 10.63 8.20 -2.88
C LEU A 94 9.78 7.52 -3.97
N ALA A 95 9.68 6.18 -3.96
CA ALA A 95 8.92 5.45 -4.97
C ALA A 95 7.42 5.75 -4.87
N ARG A 96 6.88 5.80 -3.65
CA ARG A 96 5.46 6.11 -3.42
C ARG A 96 5.07 7.50 -3.95
N ILE A 97 5.90 8.52 -3.69
CA ILE A 97 5.62 9.87 -4.20
C ILE A 97 5.75 9.92 -5.73
N CYS A 98 6.68 9.16 -6.33
CA CYS A 98 6.83 9.09 -7.78
C CYS A 98 5.61 8.43 -8.43
N ASP A 99 5.12 7.32 -7.87
CA ASP A 99 3.91 6.63 -8.34
C ASP A 99 2.70 7.57 -8.32
N ILE A 100 2.48 8.28 -7.21
CA ILE A 100 1.37 9.24 -7.07
C ILE A 100 1.51 10.36 -8.12
N LEU A 101 2.69 10.97 -8.22
CA LEU A 101 2.92 12.06 -9.17
C LEU A 101 2.74 11.60 -10.63
N TYR A 102 3.22 10.41 -10.97
CA TYR A 102 3.09 9.84 -12.31
C TYR A 102 1.62 9.51 -12.65
N LEU A 103 0.84 8.99 -11.69
CA LEU A 103 -0.60 8.79 -11.85
C LEU A 103 -1.34 10.10 -12.07
N TYR A 104 -1.02 11.14 -11.28
CA TYR A 104 -1.61 12.47 -11.46
C TYR A 104 -1.27 13.05 -12.83
N LEU A 105 -0.01 12.92 -13.26
CA LEU A 105 0.43 13.37 -14.58
C LEU A 105 -0.30 12.64 -15.71
N THR A 106 -0.48 11.32 -15.62
CA THR A 106 -1.00 10.52 -16.74
C THR A 106 -2.52 10.38 -16.77
N LYS A 107 -3.19 10.39 -15.62
CA LYS A 107 -4.63 10.08 -15.51
C LYS A 107 -5.49 11.28 -15.10
N VAL A 108 -4.93 12.23 -14.35
CA VAL A 108 -5.69 13.38 -13.83
C VAL A 108 -5.41 14.65 -14.64
N TYR A 109 -4.14 14.89 -14.98
CA TYR A 109 -3.67 16.07 -15.69
C TYR A 109 -2.80 15.73 -16.92
N PRO A 110 -3.29 14.90 -17.87
CA PRO A 110 -2.49 14.39 -19.00
C PRO A 110 -1.90 15.46 -19.93
N ALA A 111 -2.48 16.66 -19.95
CA ALA A 111 -2.02 17.77 -20.78
C ALA A 111 -1.16 18.80 -20.01
N SER A 112 -0.82 18.55 -18.75
CA SER A 112 -0.11 19.50 -17.89
C SER A 112 1.02 18.83 -17.12
N SER A 113 2.22 19.39 -17.21
CA SER A 113 3.35 19.03 -16.34
C SER A 113 3.23 19.60 -14.92
N ARG A 114 2.16 20.36 -14.64
CA ARG A 114 1.91 20.99 -13.34
C ARG A 114 0.77 20.27 -12.63
N ILE A 115 1.07 19.80 -11.43
CA ILE A 115 0.14 19.14 -10.52
C ILE A 115 -0.20 20.14 -9.40
N PRO A 116 -1.46 20.61 -9.29
CA PRO A 116 -1.88 21.57 -8.28
C PRO A 116 -2.06 20.88 -6.93
N MET A 117 -0.95 20.48 -6.30
CA MET A 117 -0.91 19.98 -4.93
C MET A 117 0.30 20.52 -4.18
N SER A 118 0.17 20.66 -2.86
CA SER A 118 1.26 21.00 -1.95
C SER A 118 2.07 19.76 -1.53
N GLN A 119 3.26 20.01 -0.96
CA GLN A 119 4.09 18.94 -0.41
C GLN A 119 3.42 18.24 0.77
N THR A 120 2.64 18.96 1.58
CA THR A 120 1.90 18.40 2.72
C THR A 120 0.76 17.49 2.27
N GLU A 121 0.02 17.88 1.24
CA GLU A 121 -1.02 17.03 0.63
C GLU A 121 -0.41 15.76 0.03
N LEU A 122 0.71 15.89 -0.68
CA LEU A 122 1.44 14.75 -1.22
C LEU A 122 1.96 13.82 -0.11
N ALA A 123 2.48 14.36 0.99
CA ALA A 123 2.94 13.57 2.14
C ALA A 123 1.78 12.81 2.79
N SER A 124 0.61 13.46 2.92
CA SER A 124 -0.61 12.84 3.44
C SER A 124 -1.06 11.68 2.55
N LEU A 125 -1.11 11.87 1.23
CA LEU A 125 -1.48 10.83 0.27
C LEU A 125 -0.46 9.68 0.25
N ALA A 126 0.82 9.99 0.34
CA ALA A 126 1.89 9.00 0.39
C ALA A 126 2.01 8.31 1.75
N GLY A 127 1.24 8.69 2.78
CA GLY A 127 1.42 8.19 4.14
C GLY A 127 2.86 8.33 4.62
N ALA A 128 3.45 9.52 4.44
CA ALA A 128 4.83 9.82 4.76
C ALA A 128 4.93 10.97 5.78
N SER A 129 5.92 10.88 6.66
CA SER A 129 6.27 12.02 7.53
C SER A 129 6.88 13.18 6.73
N GLN A 130 6.80 14.40 7.26
CA GLN A 130 7.40 15.58 6.65
C GLN A 130 8.91 15.40 6.38
N ALA A 131 9.65 14.81 7.32
CA ALA A 131 11.09 14.56 7.16
C ALA A 131 11.38 13.56 6.01
N GLN A 132 10.56 12.52 5.82
CA GLN A 132 10.71 11.60 4.70
C GLN A 132 10.36 12.27 3.36
N MET A 133 9.33 13.12 3.36
CA MET A 133 8.91 13.88 2.20
C MET A 133 10.02 14.84 1.73
N GLU A 134 10.57 15.63 2.64
CA GLU A 134 11.63 16.60 2.34
C GLU A 134 12.89 15.92 1.79
N ARG A 135 13.30 14.79 2.38
CA ARG A 135 14.42 13.99 1.88
C ARG A 135 14.17 13.50 0.45
N SER A 136 12.98 12.97 0.19
CA SER A 136 12.63 12.43 -1.14
C SER A 136 12.54 13.53 -2.19
N LEU A 137 11.92 14.68 -1.89
CA LEU A 137 11.86 15.83 -2.80
C LEU A 137 13.24 16.42 -3.08
N LYS A 138 14.14 16.42 -2.09
CA LYS A 138 15.52 16.90 -2.29
C LYS A 138 16.27 16.04 -3.31
N ILE A 139 16.08 14.71 -3.28
CA ILE A 139 16.64 13.79 -4.27
C ILE A 139 16.08 14.12 -5.66
N LEU A 140 14.75 14.18 -5.80
CA LEU A 140 14.10 14.41 -7.09
C LEU A 140 14.44 15.79 -7.68
N LYS A 141 14.57 16.84 -6.86
CA LYS A 141 15.03 18.16 -7.29
C LYS A 141 16.48 18.14 -7.75
N LYS A 142 17.36 17.46 -7.02
CA LYS A 142 18.79 17.35 -7.36
C LYS A 142 18.99 16.63 -8.70
N GLU A 143 18.15 15.64 -8.99
CA GLU A 143 18.17 14.90 -10.26
C GLU A 143 17.45 15.62 -11.41
N GLY A 144 16.86 16.80 -11.14
CA GLY A 144 16.14 17.58 -12.14
C GLY A 144 14.83 16.94 -12.58
N ILE A 145 14.21 16.11 -11.73
CA ILE A 145 12.97 15.38 -12.05
C ILE A 145 11.76 16.28 -11.84
N LEU A 146 11.76 17.08 -10.78
CA LEU A 146 10.66 17.99 -10.45
C LEU A 146 11.16 19.27 -9.80
N ASN A 147 10.27 20.25 -9.77
CA ASN A 147 10.38 21.42 -8.90
C ASN A 147 9.08 21.61 -8.10
N THR A 148 9.15 22.38 -7.02
CA THR A 148 7.99 22.67 -6.17
C THR A 148 7.87 24.18 -5.96
N SER A 149 6.68 24.72 -6.07
CA SER A 149 6.38 26.13 -5.77
C SER A 149 5.03 26.24 -5.07
N GLY A 150 5.05 26.59 -3.77
CA GLY A 150 3.83 26.73 -2.97
C GLY A 150 2.94 25.48 -3.02
N LYS A 151 1.72 25.63 -3.56
CA LYS A 151 0.71 24.57 -3.73
C LYS A 151 0.77 23.88 -5.11
N GLN A 152 1.95 23.88 -5.74
CA GLN A 152 2.14 23.28 -7.06
C GLN A 152 3.45 22.50 -7.13
N ILE A 153 3.38 21.33 -7.78
CA ILE A 153 4.53 20.52 -8.16
C ILE A 153 4.61 20.50 -9.68
N THR A 154 5.79 20.79 -10.22
CA THR A 154 6.03 20.79 -11.66
C THR A 154 6.98 19.66 -11.99
N ILE A 155 6.55 18.73 -12.84
CA ILE A 155 7.38 17.64 -13.37
C ILE A 155 8.22 18.19 -14.52
N LEU A 156 9.54 18.00 -14.43
CA LEU A 156 10.52 18.47 -15.41
C LEU A 156 10.93 17.33 -16.36
N ASP A 157 10.94 16.09 -15.86
CA ASP A 157 11.35 14.91 -16.61
C ASP A 157 10.48 13.70 -16.23
N GLN A 158 9.57 13.33 -17.13
CA GLN A 158 8.60 12.24 -16.89
C GLN A 158 9.27 10.86 -16.95
N ASP A 159 10.26 10.67 -17.81
CA ASP A 159 10.93 9.38 -17.97
C ASP A 159 11.79 9.06 -16.74
N LYS A 160 12.51 10.05 -16.22
CA LYS A 160 13.22 9.89 -14.94
C LYS A 160 12.27 9.70 -13.77
N LEU A 161 11.12 10.38 -13.76
CA LEU A 161 10.10 10.14 -12.74
C LEU A 161 9.63 8.68 -12.77
N LEU A 162 9.34 8.15 -13.96
CA LEU A 162 8.93 6.75 -14.15
C LEU A 162 10.01 5.76 -13.72
N ALA A 163 11.29 6.07 -13.93
CA ALA A 163 12.39 5.21 -13.50
C ALA A 163 12.44 4.99 -11.98
N HIS A 164 11.99 5.98 -11.20
CA HIS A 164 11.87 5.90 -9.73
C HIS A 164 10.53 5.32 -9.25
N CYS A 165 9.58 5.07 -10.14
CA CYS A 165 8.32 4.44 -9.80
C CYS A 165 8.49 2.95 -9.47
N THR A 166 7.52 2.37 -8.77
CA THR A 166 7.52 0.95 -8.42
C THR A 166 7.47 0.08 -9.67
N LEU A 167 7.88 -1.19 -9.55
CA LEU A 167 7.83 -2.12 -10.68
C LEU A 167 6.41 -2.29 -11.23
N GLY A 168 5.40 -2.29 -10.35
CA GLY A 168 3.99 -2.35 -10.74
C GLY A 168 3.57 -1.18 -11.61
N MET A 169 4.07 0.04 -11.34
CA MET A 169 3.79 1.19 -12.18
C MET A 169 4.51 1.10 -13.53
N ARG A 170 5.79 0.75 -13.52
CA ARG A 170 6.63 0.63 -14.73
C ARG A 170 6.13 -0.43 -15.72
N SER A 171 5.56 -1.52 -15.22
CA SER A 171 5.02 -2.60 -16.05
C SER A 171 3.64 -2.31 -16.66
N ASN A 172 2.99 -1.21 -16.25
CA ASN A 172 1.64 -0.82 -16.68
C ASN A 172 1.61 0.43 -17.59
N VAL A 173 2.78 0.89 -18.04
CA VAL A 173 2.93 2.00 -19.00
C VAL A 173 2.77 1.49 -20.43
#